data_AF-A0A2A2LIR7-F1
#
_entry.id   AF-A0A2A2LIR7-F1
#
_cell.length_a   1.000
_cell.length_b   1.000
_cell.length_c   1.000
_cell.angle_alpha   90.00
_cell.angle_beta   90.00
_cell.angle_gamma   90.00
#
_symmetry.space_group_name_H-M   'P 1'
#
loop_
_entity.id
_entity.type
_entity.pdbx_description
1 polymer ?
#
loop_
_entity_poly.entity_id
_entity_poly.type
_entity_poly.pdbx_seq_one_letter_code
_entity_poly.pdbx_strand_id
1 'polypeptide(L)'
;MIGYLYAISHGAEWIYDTDDDNRPIFGGLDSFDFADELSGVRFERNHSDPIINRLFNPYLFYGRPDMWPRGFPLEYFSQHNHTDANFRLCEVQKRAAVQQGLVDMDPDVDAIFRLLHANPTKVSSEHFNRHAPPIIFGHYMYSPWNSHNTLFHRNAFFTMFLPTTVSFRTTEIWRSYFSQKLLHLFDEYVAFYPVNAVQIRNAHNYLKDFEDEQEVYLKSGALLKFLDEWKCSQKTTANYNTAIPPLQYPFNYIHITPKEMHKGYNGEICMIKAYELRLRNIKGHFAVADDAILNFWQPINLDMVFHQRGTKLANIGKGPWWNSALGEEAMKNTISMLKDKDNGKTYQKLIEEYRRRLLQRKTISESETVFTELQRMKNWTISDVAINAYQLGPIPENTRRVGLNKYYNESMVFMHAIKLSGVIEKMDQRYM
;
A
#
# COMPACT_ATOMS: atom_id res chain seq x y z
N MET A 1 0.54 -1.30 5.68
CA MET A 1 1.52 -0.23 5.37
C MET A 1 1.88 0.67 6.55
N ILE A 2 0.93 1.22 7.33
CA ILE A 2 1.26 2.08 8.49
C ILE A 2 2.14 1.35 9.52
N GLY A 3 1.88 0.06 9.77
CA GLY A 3 2.69 -0.76 10.67
C GLY A 3 4.18 -0.81 10.30
N TYR A 4 4.49 -0.92 8.99
CA TYR A 4 5.89 -0.90 8.53
C TYR A 4 6.54 0.46 8.85
N LEU A 5 5.88 1.57 8.50
CA LEU A 5 6.40 2.92 8.75
C LEU A 5 6.59 3.18 10.25
N TYR A 6 5.67 2.70 11.08
CA TYR A 6 5.78 2.76 12.53
C TYR A 6 7.04 2.03 13.01
N ALA A 7 7.23 0.76 12.61
CA ALA A 7 8.42 -0.01 12.97
C ALA A 7 9.72 0.67 12.51
N ILE A 8 9.76 1.16 11.27
CA ILE A 8 10.91 1.89 10.71
C ILE A 8 11.22 3.15 11.54
N SER A 9 10.21 3.96 11.87
CA SER A 9 10.39 5.18 12.66
C SER A 9 10.87 4.93 14.09
N HIS A 10 10.66 3.71 14.62
CA HIS A 10 11.12 3.27 15.94
C HIS A 10 12.45 2.51 15.88
N GLY A 11 13.17 2.57 14.75
CA GLY A 11 14.51 2.01 14.62
C GLY A 11 14.56 0.50 14.39
N ALA A 12 13.50 -0.10 13.86
CA ALA A 12 13.53 -1.51 13.46
C ALA A 12 14.68 -1.77 12.48
N GLU A 13 15.49 -2.80 12.75
CA GLU A 13 16.51 -3.29 11.80
C GLU A 13 15.99 -4.42 10.92
N TRP A 14 14.97 -5.11 11.42
CA TRP A 14 14.30 -6.22 10.75
C TRP A 14 12.78 -6.07 10.91
N ILE A 15 12.02 -6.36 9.85
CA ILE A 15 10.57 -6.45 9.89
C ILE A 15 10.15 -7.80 9.33
N TYR A 16 9.41 -8.56 10.12
CA TYR A 16 8.80 -9.81 9.70
C TYR A 16 7.38 -9.53 9.20
N ASP A 17 7.16 -9.80 7.91
CA ASP A 17 5.88 -9.69 7.22
C ASP A 17 5.19 -11.05 7.27
N THR A 18 4.02 -11.10 7.89
CA THR A 18 3.28 -12.34 8.10
C THR A 18 1.78 -12.13 8.09
N ASP A 19 1.06 -13.21 7.80
CA ASP A 19 -0.40 -13.26 7.77
C ASP A 19 -0.95 -13.77 9.12
N ASP A 20 -2.22 -13.50 9.42
CA ASP A 20 -2.84 -13.89 10.71
C ASP A 20 -3.06 -15.41 10.85
N ASP A 21 -3.13 -16.12 9.71
CA ASP A 21 -3.26 -17.58 9.62
C ASP A 21 -1.92 -18.35 9.68
N ASN A 22 -0.80 -17.65 9.80
CA ASN A 22 0.54 -18.24 9.84
C ASN A 22 1.05 -18.48 11.27
N ARG A 23 1.65 -19.66 11.49
CA ARG A 23 2.26 -20.02 12.78
C ARG A 23 3.72 -20.45 12.57
N PRO A 24 4.70 -19.76 13.16
CA PRO A 24 6.09 -20.18 13.13
C PRO A 24 6.27 -21.56 13.78
N ILE A 25 7.09 -22.41 13.16
CA ILE A 25 7.46 -23.74 13.66
C ILE A 25 8.94 -24.01 13.37
N PHE A 26 9.51 -25.07 13.95
CA PHE A 26 10.90 -25.48 13.69
C PHE A 26 11.94 -24.36 13.89
N GLY A 27 11.84 -23.64 15.00
CA GLY A 27 12.71 -22.48 15.29
C GLY A 27 12.13 -21.15 14.80
N GLY A 28 11.15 -21.17 13.90
CA GLY A 28 10.41 -19.98 13.49
C GLY A 28 11.34 -18.89 12.94
N LEU A 29 11.39 -17.75 13.61
CA LEU A 29 12.23 -16.62 13.19
C LEU A 29 13.74 -16.92 13.33
N ASP A 30 14.12 -17.80 14.25
CA ASP A 30 15.54 -18.14 14.48
C ASP A 30 16.14 -18.95 13.32
N SER A 31 15.32 -19.42 12.37
CA SER A 31 15.80 -20.12 11.18
C SER A 31 16.23 -19.18 10.05
N PHE A 32 16.02 -17.87 10.18
CA PHE A 32 16.50 -16.87 9.24
C PHE A 32 17.91 -16.42 9.61
N ASP A 33 18.66 -15.87 8.64
CA ASP A 33 20.03 -15.41 8.86
C ASP A 33 20.07 -13.92 9.20
N PHE A 34 20.55 -13.59 10.40
CA PHE A 34 20.71 -12.21 10.86
C PHE A 34 22.14 -11.68 10.73
N ALA A 35 23.12 -12.56 10.53
CA ALA A 35 24.53 -12.21 10.38
C ALA A 35 24.80 -11.51 9.03
N ASP A 36 25.73 -10.55 9.01
CA ASP A 36 26.03 -9.78 7.79
C ASP A 36 26.57 -10.64 6.64
N GLU A 37 27.40 -11.63 6.99
CA GLU A 37 28.03 -12.61 6.11
C GLU A 37 27.70 -14.03 6.59
N LEU A 38 27.58 -14.94 5.64
CA LEU A 38 27.25 -16.35 5.87
C LEU A 38 27.89 -17.26 4.82
N SER A 39 27.95 -18.55 5.12
CA SER A 39 28.31 -19.61 4.16
C SER A 39 27.04 -20.30 3.67
N GLY A 40 26.96 -20.67 2.39
CA GLY A 40 25.77 -21.37 1.90
C GLY A 40 25.71 -21.60 0.40
N VAL A 41 24.52 -21.94 -0.09
CA VAL A 41 24.28 -22.16 -1.52
C VAL A 41 23.81 -20.86 -2.15
N ARG A 42 24.31 -20.61 -3.35
CA ARG A 42 23.85 -19.53 -4.23
C ARG A 42 23.40 -20.08 -5.57
N PHE A 43 22.31 -19.54 -6.10
CA PHE A 43 21.84 -19.81 -7.45
C PHE A 43 22.14 -18.62 -8.37
N GLU A 44 22.99 -18.83 -9.38
CA GLU A 44 23.43 -17.76 -10.29
C GLU A 44 23.36 -18.19 -11.76
N ARG A 45 23.18 -17.19 -12.64
CA ARG A 45 23.20 -17.33 -14.10
C ARG A 45 23.89 -16.12 -14.71
N ASN A 46 24.25 -16.21 -15.98
CA ASN A 46 24.76 -15.05 -16.68
C ASN A 46 23.59 -14.10 -16.98
N HIS A 47 23.79 -12.79 -16.81
CA HIS A 47 22.74 -11.81 -17.11
C HIS A 47 22.33 -11.84 -18.60
N SER A 48 23.24 -12.24 -19.49
CA SER A 48 22.93 -12.46 -20.90
C SER A 48 22.01 -13.67 -21.17
N ASP A 49 21.81 -14.55 -20.18
CA ASP A 49 20.95 -15.71 -20.34
C ASP A 49 19.49 -15.27 -20.51
N PRO A 50 18.71 -15.98 -21.34
CA PRO A 50 17.27 -15.74 -21.47
C PRO A 50 16.59 -15.73 -20.10
N ILE A 51 15.58 -14.88 -19.93
CA ILE A 51 14.91 -14.69 -18.63
C ILE A 51 14.36 -15.98 -18.05
N ILE A 52 13.88 -16.90 -18.89
CA ILE A 52 13.41 -18.23 -18.50
C ILE A 52 14.45 -19.01 -17.70
N ASN A 53 15.74 -18.89 -18.06
CA ASN A 53 16.84 -19.58 -17.37
C ASN A 53 17.23 -18.90 -16.05
N ARG A 54 16.80 -17.64 -15.87
CA ARG A 54 17.03 -16.80 -14.69
C ARG A 54 15.84 -16.78 -13.73
N LEU A 55 14.78 -17.53 -14.03
CA LEU A 55 13.70 -17.76 -13.10
C LEU A 55 14.06 -18.89 -12.13
N PHE A 56 13.52 -18.82 -10.92
CA PHE A 56 13.68 -19.87 -9.92
C PHE A 56 12.33 -20.23 -9.32
N ASN A 57 11.95 -21.50 -9.43
CA ASN A 57 10.82 -22.05 -8.68
C ASN A 57 11.34 -22.62 -7.33
N PRO A 58 11.10 -21.96 -6.18
CA PRO A 58 11.55 -22.45 -4.88
C PRO A 58 10.90 -23.79 -4.54
N TYR A 59 9.64 -24.01 -4.89
CA TYR A 59 8.94 -25.24 -4.52
C TYR A 59 9.59 -26.46 -5.17
N LEU A 60 10.04 -26.34 -6.43
CA LEU A 60 10.85 -27.36 -7.11
C LEU A 60 12.16 -27.67 -6.35
N PHE A 61 12.90 -26.65 -5.90
CA PHE A 61 14.18 -26.83 -5.18
C PHE A 61 13.97 -27.54 -3.84
N TYR A 62 12.87 -27.22 -3.17
CA TYR A 62 12.48 -27.80 -1.90
C TYR A 62 11.64 -29.09 -2.05
N GLY A 63 11.75 -29.78 -3.18
CA GLY A 63 11.28 -31.15 -3.36
C GLY A 63 9.85 -31.31 -3.90
N ARG A 64 9.24 -30.23 -4.42
CA ARG A 64 7.89 -30.22 -5.00
C ARG A 64 7.91 -29.87 -6.49
N PRO A 65 8.27 -30.84 -7.36
CA PRO A 65 8.31 -30.62 -8.81
C PRO A 65 6.93 -30.39 -9.44
N ASP A 66 5.88 -30.76 -8.72
CA ASP A 66 4.48 -30.60 -9.08
C ASP A 66 3.91 -29.21 -8.74
N MET A 67 4.63 -28.38 -7.99
CA MET A 67 4.12 -27.11 -7.46
C MET A 67 4.89 -25.89 -7.94
N TRP A 68 4.23 -24.73 -7.89
CA TRP A 68 4.84 -23.42 -8.12
C TRP A 68 4.25 -22.35 -7.19
N PRO A 69 5.04 -21.33 -6.79
CA PRO A 69 4.52 -20.22 -6.02
C PRO A 69 3.54 -19.37 -6.83
N ARG A 70 2.57 -18.73 -6.16
CA ARG A 70 1.67 -17.77 -6.83
C ARG A 70 2.51 -16.72 -7.57
N GLY A 71 2.18 -16.52 -8.84
CA GLY A 71 2.87 -15.57 -9.71
C GLY A 71 4.13 -16.03 -10.38
N PHE A 72 4.43 -17.33 -10.30
CA PHE A 72 5.37 -17.92 -11.22
C PHE A 72 4.81 -17.81 -12.66
N PRO A 73 5.58 -17.35 -13.66
CA PRO A 73 5.06 -17.21 -15.02
C PRO A 73 4.74 -18.59 -15.62
N LEU A 74 3.45 -18.88 -15.78
CA LEU A 74 2.96 -20.21 -16.15
C LEU A 74 3.39 -20.63 -17.56
N GLU A 75 3.63 -19.65 -18.45
CA GLU A 75 4.18 -19.90 -19.79
C GLU A 75 5.57 -20.54 -19.76
N TYR A 76 6.28 -20.46 -18.63
CA TYR A 76 7.62 -21.02 -18.43
C TYR A 76 7.63 -22.25 -17.54
N PHE A 77 6.55 -22.56 -16.81
CA PHE A 77 6.54 -23.63 -15.81
C PHE A 77 6.96 -25.00 -16.37
N SER A 78 6.37 -25.43 -17.49
CA SER A 78 6.66 -26.75 -18.08
C SER A 78 8.06 -26.88 -18.69
N GLN A 79 8.69 -25.75 -19.00
CA GLN A 79 10.05 -25.66 -19.55
C GLN A 79 11.09 -25.40 -18.45
N HIS A 80 10.63 -25.00 -17.27
CA HIS A 80 11.49 -24.62 -16.15
C HIS A 80 11.96 -25.87 -15.42
N ASN A 81 13.27 -26.09 -15.43
CA ASN A 81 13.93 -27.05 -14.57
C ASN A 81 15.14 -26.39 -13.90
N HIS A 82 15.57 -26.94 -12.78
CA HIS A 82 16.83 -26.55 -12.16
C HIS A 82 18.02 -27.35 -12.70
N THR A 83 17.88 -28.14 -13.77
CA THR A 83 18.98 -28.98 -14.25
C THR A 83 20.03 -28.18 -15.01
N ASP A 84 19.64 -27.07 -15.61
CA ASP A 84 20.57 -26.20 -16.31
C ASP A 84 21.24 -25.17 -15.37
N ALA A 85 20.87 -25.14 -14.09
CA ALA A 85 21.23 -24.12 -13.11
C ALA A 85 22.66 -24.27 -12.54
N ASN A 86 23.40 -23.15 -12.41
CA ASN A 86 24.69 -23.13 -11.72
C ASN A 86 24.50 -22.86 -10.23
N PHE A 87 24.26 -23.92 -9.44
CA PHE A 87 24.38 -23.85 -7.99
C PHE A 87 25.86 -23.71 -7.59
N ARG A 88 26.16 -22.77 -6.70
CA ARG A 88 27.50 -22.54 -6.16
C ARG A 88 27.48 -22.63 -4.65
N LEU A 89 28.49 -23.30 -4.09
CA LEU A 89 28.75 -23.27 -2.66
C LEU A 89 29.70 -22.10 -2.38
N CYS A 90 29.24 -21.16 -1.57
CA CYS A 90 29.99 -19.97 -1.19
C CYS A 90 30.44 -20.09 0.27
N GLU A 91 31.75 -20.01 0.51
CA GLU A 91 32.33 -19.99 1.86
C GLU A 91 31.98 -18.70 2.60
N VAL A 92 32.01 -17.55 1.90
CA VAL A 92 31.61 -16.25 2.42
C VAL A 92 30.74 -15.56 1.39
N GLN A 93 29.54 -15.15 1.80
CA GLN A 93 28.63 -14.35 1.00
C GLN A 93 27.80 -13.41 1.88
N LYS A 94 27.44 -12.25 1.33
CA LYS A 94 26.52 -11.31 1.96
C LYS A 94 25.14 -11.95 2.14
N ARG A 95 24.50 -11.71 3.29
CA ARG A 95 23.11 -12.15 3.54
C ARG A 95 22.13 -11.55 2.53
N ALA A 96 20.97 -12.19 2.39
CA ALA A 96 19.85 -11.60 1.68
C ALA A 96 19.13 -10.55 2.53
N ALA A 97 18.79 -9.42 1.90
CA ALA A 97 18.00 -8.36 2.52
C ALA A 97 16.50 -8.71 2.58
N VAL A 98 16.05 -9.63 1.74
CA VAL A 98 14.70 -10.23 1.82
C VAL A 98 14.85 -11.74 1.90
N GLN A 99 14.28 -12.33 2.94
CA GLN A 99 14.34 -13.76 3.20
C GLN A 99 12.93 -14.31 3.29
N GLN A 100 12.54 -15.16 2.33
CA GLN A 100 11.23 -15.80 2.31
C GLN A 100 11.34 -17.21 2.89
N GLY A 101 10.66 -17.47 4.00
CA GLY A 101 10.50 -18.82 4.53
C GLY A 101 9.38 -19.57 3.80
N LEU A 102 9.59 -20.86 3.54
CA LEU A 102 8.52 -21.73 3.06
C LEU A 102 7.52 -22.04 4.16
N VAL A 103 6.30 -22.38 3.74
CA VAL A 103 5.16 -22.57 4.62
C VAL A 103 4.52 -23.91 4.31
N ASP A 104 4.45 -24.80 5.30
CA ASP A 104 3.79 -26.10 5.18
C ASP A 104 2.26 -25.99 5.35
N MET A 105 1.58 -27.10 5.08
CA MET A 105 0.13 -27.31 5.10
C MET A 105 -0.56 -26.64 3.92
N ASP A 106 -0.73 -25.32 3.94
CA ASP A 106 -1.39 -24.58 2.86
C ASP A 106 -0.47 -23.49 2.28
N PRO A 107 0.59 -23.88 1.53
CA PRO A 107 1.53 -22.93 0.95
C PRO A 107 0.87 -21.98 -0.03
N ASP A 108 1.59 -20.91 -0.31
CA ASP A 108 1.10 -19.88 -1.21
C ASP A 108 1.27 -20.28 -2.69
N VAL A 109 0.27 -20.99 -3.18
CA VAL A 109 0.06 -21.37 -4.57
C VAL A 109 -1.06 -20.52 -5.18
N ASP A 110 -1.13 -20.49 -6.51
CA ASP A 110 -2.21 -19.79 -7.22
C ASP A 110 -3.54 -20.55 -7.21
N ALA A 111 -4.59 -19.87 -7.65
CA ALA A 111 -5.93 -20.44 -7.72
C ALA A 111 -6.05 -21.60 -8.72
N ILE A 112 -5.24 -21.63 -9.79
CA ILE A 112 -5.23 -22.75 -10.74
C ILE A 112 -4.79 -24.04 -10.03
N PHE A 113 -3.67 -23.99 -9.29
CA PHE A 113 -3.20 -25.14 -8.52
C PHE A 113 -4.25 -25.59 -7.51
N ARG A 114 -4.87 -24.65 -6.79
CA ARG A 114 -5.92 -24.93 -5.79
C ARG A 114 -7.15 -25.58 -6.41
N LEU A 115 -7.64 -25.06 -7.54
CA LEU A 115 -8.80 -25.63 -8.24
C LEU A 115 -8.56 -27.06 -8.71
N LEU A 116 -7.30 -27.42 -9.02
CA LEU A 116 -6.93 -28.75 -9.47
C LEU A 116 -6.66 -29.74 -8.32
N HIS A 117 -6.13 -29.29 -7.19
CA HIS A 117 -5.58 -30.17 -6.16
C HIS A 117 -6.24 -30.05 -4.79
N ALA A 118 -6.89 -28.93 -4.48
CA ALA A 118 -7.48 -28.72 -3.16
C ALA A 118 -8.72 -29.59 -2.96
N ASN A 119 -8.84 -30.17 -1.77
CA ASN A 119 -10.04 -30.88 -1.35
C ASN A 119 -10.86 -30.00 -0.40
N PRO A 120 -12.10 -29.61 -0.73
CA PRO A 120 -12.90 -28.71 0.10
C PRO A 120 -13.29 -29.30 1.46
N THR A 121 -13.11 -30.61 1.66
CA THR A 121 -13.46 -31.33 2.90
C THR A 121 -12.26 -31.70 3.75
N LYS A 122 -11.02 -31.47 3.28
CA LYS A 122 -9.80 -31.81 4.00
C LYS A 122 -8.88 -30.61 4.07
N VAL A 123 -8.25 -30.42 5.22
CA VAL A 123 -7.17 -29.43 5.37
C VAL A 123 -6.01 -29.83 4.46
N SER A 124 -5.44 -28.85 3.78
CA SER A 124 -4.25 -29.04 2.96
C SER A 124 -3.09 -29.55 3.81
N SER A 125 -2.34 -30.52 3.29
CA SER A 125 -1.21 -31.16 3.99
C SER A 125 0.02 -31.19 3.10
N GLU A 126 0.30 -30.07 2.45
CA GLU A 126 1.46 -29.94 1.60
C GLU A 126 2.72 -29.77 2.45
N HIS A 127 3.79 -30.45 2.05
CA HIS A 127 5.06 -30.40 2.76
C HIS A 127 6.21 -30.16 1.80
N PHE A 128 7.26 -29.51 2.30
CA PHE A 128 8.54 -29.35 1.60
C PHE A 128 9.71 -30.04 2.30
N ASN A 129 10.80 -30.25 1.57
CA ASN A 129 12.02 -30.84 2.10
C ASN A 129 12.75 -29.84 3.03
N ARG A 130 12.58 -30.03 4.34
CA ARG A 130 13.25 -29.23 5.39
C ARG A 130 14.78 -29.37 5.44
N HIS A 131 15.35 -30.37 4.77
CA HIS A 131 16.80 -30.63 4.78
C HIS A 131 17.53 -29.93 3.62
N ALA A 132 16.80 -29.41 2.64
CA ALA A 132 17.40 -28.55 1.63
C ALA A 132 17.95 -27.26 2.32
N PRO A 133 19.11 -26.74 1.91
CA PRO A 133 19.70 -25.57 2.53
C PRO A 133 18.97 -24.28 2.08
N PRO A 134 19.10 -23.17 2.83
CA PRO A 134 18.76 -21.84 2.30
C PRO A 134 19.48 -21.57 0.98
N ILE A 135 18.80 -20.87 0.07
CA ILE A 135 19.32 -20.55 -1.24
C ILE A 135 19.25 -19.04 -1.48
N ILE A 136 20.41 -18.41 -1.69
CA ILE A 136 20.50 -17.00 -2.08
C ILE A 136 20.52 -16.92 -3.60
N PHE A 137 19.83 -15.94 -4.17
CA PHE A 137 19.87 -15.68 -5.60
C PHE A 137 20.96 -14.69 -5.95
N GLY A 138 21.71 -14.95 -7.02
CA GLY A 138 22.57 -13.95 -7.65
C GLY A 138 21.77 -12.82 -8.28
N HIS A 139 22.47 -11.78 -8.69
CA HIS A 139 21.85 -10.66 -9.40
C HIS A 139 21.12 -11.10 -10.68
N TYR A 140 20.03 -10.40 -10.99
CA TYR A 140 19.21 -10.61 -12.19
C TYR A 140 18.47 -11.95 -12.24
N MET A 141 18.39 -12.65 -11.11
CA MET A 141 17.57 -13.85 -10.93
C MET A 141 16.21 -13.45 -10.34
N TYR A 142 15.14 -14.14 -10.71
CA TYR A 142 13.80 -13.78 -10.22
C TYR A 142 13.02 -14.98 -9.71
N SER A 143 12.32 -14.79 -8.60
CA SER A 143 11.27 -15.68 -8.11
C SER A 143 10.18 -14.88 -7.41
N PRO A 144 8.90 -15.19 -7.62
CA PRO A 144 7.84 -14.53 -6.87
C PRO A 144 7.90 -14.93 -5.39
N TRP A 145 7.55 -13.99 -4.52
CA TRP A 145 7.41 -14.21 -3.09
C TRP A 145 6.26 -13.36 -2.54
N ASN A 146 5.73 -13.69 -1.36
CA ASN A 146 4.50 -13.12 -0.80
C ASN A 146 4.78 -12.43 0.56
N SER A 147 3.76 -11.98 1.28
CA SER A 147 3.89 -11.39 2.63
C SER A 147 3.56 -12.37 3.77
N HIS A 148 3.51 -13.68 3.52
CA HIS A 148 3.09 -14.64 4.55
C HIS A 148 4.18 -14.97 5.58
N ASN A 149 5.44 -15.02 5.15
CA ASN A 149 6.55 -15.53 5.96
C ASN A 149 7.87 -14.93 5.44
N THR A 150 7.99 -13.62 5.56
CA THR A 150 9.02 -12.88 4.84
C THR A 150 9.72 -11.91 5.77
N LEU A 151 11.02 -12.10 5.95
CA LEU A 151 11.84 -11.24 6.78
C LEU A 151 12.56 -10.21 5.91
N PHE A 152 12.39 -8.93 6.26
CA PHE A 152 13.02 -7.81 5.60
C PHE A 152 14.09 -7.21 6.50
N HIS A 153 15.31 -7.11 5.99
CA HIS A 153 16.35 -6.27 6.57
C HIS A 153 16.09 -4.79 6.25
N ARG A 154 16.60 -3.87 7.06
CA ARG A 154 16.47 -2.41 6.83
C ARG A 154 16.88 -1.95 5.44
N ASN A 155 17.85 -2.65 4.82
CA ASN A 155 18.29 -2.35 3.47
C ASN A 155 17.21 -2.62 2.40
N ALA A 156 16.17 -3.39 2.71
CA ALA A 156 15.05 -3.67 1.80
C ALA A 156 13.77 -2.89 2.14
N PHE A 157 13.73 -2.07 3.19
CA PHE A 157 12.49 -1.41 3.62
C PHE A 157 11.86 -0.51 2.56
N PHE A 158 12.67 0.09 1.69
CA PHE A 158 12.16 0.92 0.60
C PHE A 158 11.35 0.13 -0.44
N THR A 159 11.44 -1.21 -0.45
CA THR A 159 10.69 -2.07 -1.36
C THR A 159 9.41 -2.64 -0.74
N MET A 160 9.10 -2.33 0.53
CA MET A 160 7.93 -2.87 1.23
C MET A 160 6.60 -2.20 0.81
N PHE A 161 6.62 -1.29 -0.16
CA PHE A 161 5.41 -0.67 -0.67
C PHE A 161 4.57 -1.70 -1.45
N LEU A 162 3.25 -1.57 -1.36
CA LEU A 162 2.31 -2.43 -2.07
C LEU A 162 1.63 -1.62 -3.18
N PRO A 163 1.70 -2.07 -4.46
CA PRO A 163 0.96 -1.44 -5.55
C PRO A 163 -0.55 -1.42 -5.27
N THR A 164 -1.17 -0.24 -5.31
CA THR A 164 -2.60 -0.06 -4.99
C THR A 164 -3.53 -0.11 -6.21
N THR A 165 -2.97 -0.15 -7.41
CA THR A 165 -3.72 -0.15 -8.68
C THR A 165 -4.07 -1.55 -9.19
N VAL A 166 -3.67 -2.59 -8.45
CA VAL A 166 -3.88 -4.01 -8.79
C VAL A 166 -4.70 -4.69 -7.69
N SER A 167 -5.17 -5.91 -7.95
CA SER A 167 -5.93 -6.67 -6.95
C SER A 167 -5.09 -7.02 -5.72
N PHE A 168 -5.76 -7.32 -4.61
CA PHE A 168 -5.10 -7.76 -3.38
C PHE A 168 -4.27 -9.04 -3.59
N ARG A 169 -4.73 -9.96 -4.44
CA ARG A 169 -4.00 -11.21 -4.78
C ARG A 169 -2.77 -10.98 -5.68
N THR A 170 -2.70 -9.82 -6.33
CA THR A 170 -1.62 -9.43 -7.25
C THR A 170 -0.56 -8.55 -6.59
N THR A 171 -0.96 -7.69 -5.65
CA THR A 171 -0.14 -6.59 -5.12
C THR A 171 1.21 -7.04 -4.56
N GLU A 172 1.22 -8.06 -3.70
CA GLU A 172 2.44 -8.57 -3.06
C GLU A 172 3.39 -9.27 -4.05
N ILE A 173 2.83 -9.95 -5.05
CA ILE A 173 3.58 -10.66 -6.10
C ILE A 173 4.24 -9.65 -7.05
N TRP A 174 3.55 -8.59 -7.41
CA TRP A 174 4.16 -7.54 -8.23
C TRP A 174 5.21 -6.75 -7.43
N ARG A 175 4.95 -6.50 -6.14
CA ARG A 175 5.97 -5.99 -5.22
C ARG A 175 7.20 -6.89 -5.24
N SER A 176 7.08 -8.21 -5.23
CA SER A 176 8.25 -9.10 -5.16
C SER A 176 9.17 -8.96 -6.36
N TYR A 177 8.62 -8.87 -7.58
CA TYR A 177 9.43 -8.69 -8.79
C TYR A 177 10.08 -7.30 -8.85
N PHE A 178 9.33 -6.26 -8.51
CA PHE A 178 9.87 -4.90 -8.46
C PHE A 178 10.98 -4.77 -7.41
N SER A 179 10.77 -5.36 -6.23
CA SER A 179 11.75 -5.39 -5.14
C SER A 179 13.05 -6.04 -5.60
N GLN A 180 12.97 -7.22 -6.22
CA GLN A 180 14.15 -7.92 -6.74
C GLN A 180 14.94 -7.06 -7.73
N LYS A 181 14.27 -6.42 -8.70
CA LYS A 181 14.95 -5.51 -9.64
C LYS A 181 15.72 -4.40 -8.91
N LEU A 182 15.12 -3.77 -7.91
CA LEU A 182 15.77 -2.70 -7.17
C LEU A 182 16.90 -3.22 -6.27
N LEU A 183 16.68 -4.30 -5.54
CA LEU A 183 17.69 -4.90 -4.64
C LEU A 183 18.94 -5.28 -5.44
N HIS A 184 18.79 -5.88 -6.63
CA HIS A 184 19.94 -6.19 -7.48
C HIS A 184 20.72 -4.96 -7.95
N LEU A 185 20.09 -3.78 -8.06
CA LEU A 185 20.79 -2.53 -8.39
C LEU A 185 21.61 -1.99 -7.22
N PHE A 186 21.29 -2.38 -5.99
CA PHE A 186 21.97 -1.96 -4.76
C PHE A 186 22.89 -3.05 -4.17
N ASP A 187 23.22 -4.09 -4.95
CA ASP A 187 24.00 -5.24 -4.47
C ASP A 187 23.37 -5.88 -3.21
N GLU A 188 22.04 -5.97 -3.21
CA GLU A 188 21.24 -6.66 -2.21
C GLU A 188 20.57 -7.89 -2.83
N TYR A 189 20.41 -8.92 -2.00
CA TYR A 189 20.01 -10.25 -2.44
C TYR A 189 18.66 -10.66 -1.86
N VAL A 190 18.01 -11.62 -2.53
CA VAL A 190 16.82 -12.32 -2.05
C VAL A 190 17.17 -13.78 -1.81
N ALA A 191 16.62 -14.37 -0.76
CA ALA A 191 16.81 -15.77 -0.43
C ALA A 191 15.51 -16.47 -0.08
N PHE A 192 15.49 -17.78 -0.32
CA PHE A 192 14.42 -18.66 0.12
C PHE A 192 14.97 -19.63 1.16
N TYR A 193 14.22 -19.80 2.24
CA TYR A 193 14.56 -20.64 3.38
C TYR A 193 13.68 -21.88 3.41
N PRO A 194 14.15 -22.97 4.05
CA PRO A 194 13.34 -24.14 4.31
C PRO A 194 12.11 -23.79 5.14
N VAL A 195 11.21 -24.75 5.28
CA VAL A 195 9.97 -24.57 6.03
C VAL A 195 10.27 -24.21 7.48
N ASN A 196 9.72 -23.08 7.90
CA ASN A 196 9.78 -22.58 9.28
C ASN A 196 8.43 -22.00 9.74
N ALA A 197 7.36 -22.19 8.96
CA ALA A 197 6.00 -21.85 9.35
C ALA A 197 4.99 -22.86 8.78
N VAL A 198 3.80 -22.91 9.38
CA VAL A 198 2.62 -23.57 8.82
C VAL A 198 1.50 -22.58 8.68
N GLN A 199 0.69 -22.74 7.63
CA GLN A 199 -0.51 -21.96 7.41
C GLN A 199 -1.74 -22.85 7.45
N ILE A 200 -2.74 -22.44 8.23
CA ILE A 200 -4.06 -23.07 8.24
C ILE A 200 -5.04 -22.00 7.78
N ARG A 201 -5.28 -21.92 6.46
CA ARG A 201 -6.11 -20.86 5.89
C ARG A 201 -7.57 -21.00 6.27
N ASN A 202 -8.23 -19.84 6.25
CA ASN A 202 -9.68 -19.73 6.18
C ASN A 202 -10.25 -20.29 4.86
N ALA A 203 -11.56 -20.58 4.84
CA ALA A 203 -12.22 -21.07 3.63
C ALA A 203 -12.28 -19.95 2.56
N HIS A 204 -11.72 -20.21 1.38
CA HIS A 204 -11.72 -19.30 0.23
C HIS A 204 -12.64 -19.80 -0.89
N ASN A 205 -13.07 -18.87 -1.75
CA ASN A 205 -13.67 -19.21 -3.04
C ASN A 205 -12.58 -19.17 -4.12
N TYR A 206 -12.02 -20.33 -4.45
CA TYR A 206 -10.91 -20.43 -5.40
C TYR A 206 -11.25 -19.93 -6.81
N LEU A 207 -12.52 -19.96 -7.21
CA LEU A 207 -12.92 -19.39 -8.50
C LEU A 207 -12.86 -17.85 -8.47
N LYS A 208 -13.21 -17.25 -7.33
CA LYS A 208 -13.04 -15.81 -7.14
C LYS A 208 -11.57 -15.41 -7.08
N ASP A 209 -10.75 -16.21 -6.40
CA ASP A 209 -9.29 -16.00 -6.37
C ASP A 209 -8.71 -16.05 -7.79
N PHE A 210 -9.17 -16.97 -8.65
CA PHE A 210 -8.76 -17.04 -10.04
C PHE A 210 -9.09 -15.76 -10.83
N GLU A 211 -10.27 -15.17 -10.62
CA GLU A 211 -10.62 -13.87 -11.22
C GLU A 211 -9.69 -12.75 -10.75
N ASP A 212 -9.39 -12.72 -9.44
CA ASP A 212 -8.57 -11.67 -8.85
C ASP A 212 -7.08 -11.85 -9.19
N GLU A 213 -6.65 -13.04 -9.60
CA GLU A 213 -5.28 -13.37 -9.99
C GLU A 213 -5.03 -13.24 -11.51
N GLN A 214 -6.01 -12.80 -12.31
CA GLN A 214 -5.87 -12.69 -13.77
C GLN A 214 -4.63 -11.92 -14.24
N GLU A 215 -4.30 -10.81 -13.58
CA GLU A 215 -3.11 -10.03 -13.95
C GLU A 215 -1.82 -10.76 -13.67
N VAL A 216 -1.79 -11.59 -12.62
CA VAL A 216 -0.65 -12.44 -12.29
C VAL A 216 -0.41 -13.45 -13.41
N TYR A 217 -1.45 -14.12 -13.91
CA TYR A 217 -1.31 -15.11 -14.98
C TYR A 217 -0.92 -14.49 -16.32
N LEU A 218 -1.54 -13.37 -16.69
CA LEU A 218 -1.42 -12.82 -18.04
C LEU A 218 -0.24 -11.86 -18.20
N LYS A 219 0.29 -11.29 -17.11
CA LYS A 219 1.25 -10.17 -17.19
C LYS A 219 2.57 -10.42 -16.48
N SER A 220 2.74 -11.50 -15.70
CA SER A 220 4.00 -11.72 -14.95
C SER A 220 5.23 -11.83 -15.87
N GLY A 221 5.16 -12.59 -16.96
CA GLY A 221 6.26 -12.67 -17.93
C GLY A 221 6.58 -11.33 -18.61
N ALA A 222 5.55 -10.56 -18.98
CA ALA A 222 5.73 -9.22 -19.56
C ALA A 222 6.33 -8.22 -18.57
N LEU A 223 5.88 -8.26 -17.31
CA LEU A 223 6.43 -7.45 -16.21
C LEU A 223 7.90 -7.77 -15.99
N LEU A 224 8.24 -9.05 -15.91
CA LEU A 224 9.61 -9.52 -15.74
C LEU A 224 10.51 -9.03 -16.87
N LYS A 225 10.07 -9.17 -18.12
CA LYS A 225 10.82 -8.69 -19.28
C LYS A 225 11.02 -7.17 -19.24
N PHE A 226 9.98 -6.42 -18.88
CA PHE A 226 10.06 -4.97 -18.69
C PHE A 226 11.07 -4.60 -17.60
N LEU A 227 11.01 -5.23 -16.43
CA LEU A 227 11.91 -4.95 -15.31
C LEU A 227 13.35 -5.30 -15.65
N ASP A 228 13.57 -6.40 -16.36
CA ASP A 228 14.89 -6.84 -16.79
C ASP A 228 15.53 -5.82 -17.75
N GLU A 229 14.79 -5.40 -18.78
CA GLU A 229 15.21 -4.42 -19.78
C GLU A 229 15.32 -2.99 -19.22
N TRP A 230 14.62 -2.70 -18.12
CA TRP A 230 14.61 -1.37 -17.52
C TRP A 230 16.01 -0.92 -17.06
N LYS A 231 16.36 0.32 -17.43
CA LYS A 231 17.61 0.99 -17.05
C LYS A 231 17.28 2.31 -16.37
N CYS A 232 18.03 2.64 -15.31
CA CYS A 232 17.93 3.95 -14.69
C CYS A 232 18.46 5.01 -15.67
N SER A 233 17.59 5.93 -16.10
CA SER A 233 17.93 6.98 -17.07
C SER A 233 18.52 8.24 -16.43
N GLN A 234 18.55 8.33 -15.09
CA GLN A 234 19.09 9.49 -14.39
C GLN A 234 20.54 9.27 -13.95
N LYS A 235 21.45 10.09 -14.51
CA LYS A 235 22.81 10.33 -13.96
C LYS A 235 22.74 11.32 -12.78
N THR A 236 21.84 11.15 -11.84
CA THR A 236 21.94 11.88 -10.58
C THR A 236 22.92 11.10 -9.71
N THR A 237 24.12 11.65 -9.56
CA THR A 237 25.05 11.31 -8.48
C THR A 237 24.38 11.64 -7.15
N ALA A 238 23.43 10.82 -6.74
CA ALA A 238 23.09 10.74 -5.33
C ALA A 238 24.30 10.09 -4.66
N ASN A 239 25.03 10.85 -3.85
CA ASN A 239 25.98 10.27 -2.92
C ASN A 239 25.19 9.30 -2.03
N TYR A 240 25.20 8.02 -2.37
CA TYR A 240 24.60 6.94 -1.61
C TYR A 240 25.48 6.63 -0.38
N ASN A 241 25.69 7.64 0.46
CA ASN A 241 26.00 7.36 1.87
C ASN A 241 24.68 6.93 2.49
N THR A 242 24.53 5.62 2.71
CA THR A 242 23.81 4.84 3.76
C THR A 242 22.68 5.44 4.63
N ALA A 243 22.28 6.69 4.47
CA ALA A 243 21.15 7.30 5.12
C ALA A 243 19.92 7.08 4.24
N ILE A 244 18.93 6.40 4.80
CA ILE A 244 17.53 6.57 4.43
C ILE A 244 17.33 8.07 4.14
N PRO A 245 16.82 8.48 2.96
CA PRO A 245 16.64 9.90 2.68
C PRO A 245 15.87 10.49 3.86
N PRO A 246 16.44 11.52 4.53
CA PRO A 246 15.83 12.03 5.74
C PRO A 246 14.39 12.40 5.41
N LEU A 247 13.46 11.99 6.27
CA LEU A 247 12.08 12.43 6.17
C LEU A 247 12.13 13.95 5.94
N GLN A 248 11.63 14.43 4.80
CA GLN A 248 11.68 15.86 4.50
C GLN A 248 10.95 16.67 5.57
N TYR A 249 10.05 16.02 6.33
CA TYR A 249 9.25 16.60 7.39
C TYR A 249 9.20 15.67 8.61
N PRO A 250 9.39 16.17 9.85
CA PRO A 250 9.21 15.39 11.08
C PRO A 250 7.72 15.05 11.32
N PHE A 251 7.44 13.87 11.89
CA PHE A 251 6.07 13.39 12.19
C PHE A 251 5.84 13.17 13.68
N ASN A 252 4.62 13.43 14.14
CA ASN A 252 4.13 13.08 15.46
C ASN A 252 2.85 12.23 15.31
N TYR A 253 2.73 11.17 16.10
CA TYR A 253 1.56 10.30 16.11
C TYR A 253 0.65 10.61 17.29
N ILE A 254 -0.66 10.56 17.06
CA ILE A 254 -1.68 10.72 18.10
C ILE A 254 -2.46 9.42 18.16
N HIS A 255 -2.33 8.73 19.28
CA HIS A 255 -3.06 7.49 19.51
C HIS A 255 -4.52 7.78 19.88
N ILE A 256 -5.44 7.09 19.22
CA ILE A 256 -6.88 7.15 19.49
C ILE A 256 -7.35 5.74 19.77
N THR A 257 -8.08 5.58 20.87
CA THR A 257 -8.62 4.28 21.27
C THR A 257 -9.82 3.89 20.39
N PRO A 258 -10.13 2.59 20.28
CA PRO A 258 -11.35 2.14 19.59
C PRO A 258 -12.66 2.69 20.20
N LYS A 259 -12.65 3.10 21.47
CA LYS A 259 -13.79 3.76 22.13
C LYS A 259 -13.96 5.20 21.67
N GLU A 260 -12.85 5.88 21.43
CA GLU A 260 -12.83 7.26 20.92
C GLU A 260 -13.19 7.28 19.43
N MET A 261 -12.61 6.40 18.62
CA MET A 261 -12.91 6.26 17.19
C MET A 261 -13.84 5.07 16.92
N HIS A 262 -15.15 5.32 16.96
CA HIS A 262 -16.14 4.27 16.81
C HIS A 262 -16.47 4.04 15.33
N LYS A 263 -16.05 2.92 14.72
CA LYS A 263 -16.40 2.57 13.32
C LYS A 263 -16.11 3.69 12.28
N GLY A 264 -15.05 4.46 12.49
CA GLY A 264 -14.69 5.62 11.64
C GLY A 264 -15.45 6.92 11.97
N TYR A 265 -16.37 6.90 12.93
CA TYR A 265 -16.94 8.09 13.57
C TYR A 265 -15.92 8.71 14.55
N ASN A 266 -16.13 9.99 14.87
CA ASN A 266 -15.36 10.78 15.83
C ASN A 266 -13.89 11.06 15.45
N GLY A 267 -13.56 11.11 14.16
CA GLY A 267 -12.20 11.45 13.68
C GLY A 267 -11.69 12.81 14.17
N GLU A 268 -12.59 13.72 14.55
CA GLU A 268 -12.28 15.00 15.18
C GLU A 268 -11.53 14.86 16.51
N ILE A 269 -11.65 13.73 17.23
CA ILE A 269 -10.91 13.48 18.48
C ILE A 269 -9.40 13.45 18.23
N CYS A 270 -8.96 12.96 17.06
CA CYS A 270 -7.55 13.01 16.64
C CYS A 270 -7.03 14.44 16.68
N MET A 271 -7.84 15.35 16.13
CA MET A 271 -7.49 16.75 15.93
C MET A 271 -7.55 17.54 17.22
N ILE A 272 -8.49 17.22 18.12
CA ILE A 272 -8.55 17.80 19.47
C ILE A 272 -7.28 17.45 20.23
N LYS A 273 -6.88 16.17 20.23
CA LYS A 273 -5.64 15.74 20.86
C LYS A 273 -4.41 16.38 20.21
N ALA A 274 -4.38 16.52 18.89
CA ALA A 274 -3.30 17.22 18.17
C ALA A 274 -3.15 18.67 18.64
N TYR A 275 -4.28 19.34 18.80
CA TYR A 275 -4.35 20.70 19.29
C TYR A 275 -3.89 20.82 20.75
N GLU A 276 -4.32 19.89 21.62
CA GLU A 276 -3.93 19.87 23.04
C GLU A 276 -2.43 19.67 23.25
N LEU A 277 -1.72 19.07 22.29
CA LEU A 277 -0.25 18.96 22.32
C LEU A 277 0.45 20.31 22.18
N ARG A 278 -0.24 21.38 21.76
CA ARG A 278 0.28 22.76 21.65
C ARG A 278 1.61 22.86 20.87
N LEU A 279 1.74 22.08 19.81
CA LEU A 279 2.91 22.10 18.94
C LEU A 279 3.11 23.49 18.33
N ARG A 280 4.33 24.02 18.41
CA ARG A 280 4.69 25.34 17.86
C ARG A 280 5.28 25.19 16.45
N ASN A 281 5.24 26.24 15.65
CA ASN A 281 5.81 26.31 14.29
C ASN A 281 5.22 25.31 13.28
N ILE A 282 3.94 24.96 13.43
CA ILE A 282 3.21 24.11 12.50
C ILE A 282 2.49 24.97 11.44
N LYS A 283 2.55 24.56 10.16
CA LYS A 283 1.84 25.24 9.07
C LYS A 283 0.36 24.80 8.96
N GLY A 284 0.02 23.64 9.51
CA GLY A 284 -1.31 23.04 9.45
C GLY A 284 -1.29 21.59 9.95
N HIS A 285 -2.48 21.02 10.16
CA HIS A 285 -2.66 19.61 10.52
C HIS A 285 -3.41 18.87 9.40
N PHE A 286 -3.08 17.60 9.17
CA PHE A 286 -3.81 16.72 8.26
C PHE A 286 -4.56 15.65 9.06
N ALA A 287 -5.88 15.57 8.84
CA ALA A 287 -6.67 14.40 9.20
C ALA A 287 -6.84 13.56 7.93
N VAL A 288 -6.30 12.36 7.93
CA VAL A 288 -6.40 11.44 6.79
C VAL A 288 -7.09 10.15 7.22
N ALA A 289 -7.92 9.60 6.33
CA ALA A 289 -8.50 8.28 6.52
C ALA A 289 -7.43 7.18 6.38
N ASP A 290 -7.74 5.98 6.84
CA ASP A 290 -6.87 4.79 6.81
C ASP A 290 -6.46 4.36 5.39
N ASP A 291 -7.18 4.84 4.37
CA ASP A 291 -6.93 4.63 2.95
C ASP A 291 -6.24 5.82 2.26
N ALA A 292 -5.49 6.65 3.00
CA ALA A 292 -4.66 7.69 2.41
C ALA A 292 -3.17 7.51 2.77
N ILE A 293 -2.31 7.57 1.76
CA ILE A 293 -0.85 7.63 1.93
C ILE A 293 -0.40 8.95 1.34
N LEU A 294 0.22 9.77 2.17
CA LEU A 294 0.83 11.01 1.73
C LEU A 294 2.24 10.69 1.23
N ASN A 295 2.60 11.23 0.07
CA ASN A 295 3.87 11.01 -0.60
C ASN A 295 4.98 11.87 0.05
N PHE A 296 5.35 11.54 1.29
CA PHE A 296 6.19 12.38 2.16
C PHE A 296 7.66 12.49 1.71
N TRP A 297 8.09 11.66 0.77
CA TRP A 297 9.43 11.66 0.19
C TRP A 297 9.54 12.56 -1.05
N GLN A 298 8.46 13.27 -1.40
CA GLN A 298 8.42 14.31 -2.43
C GLN A 298 7.96 15.63 -1.80
N PRO A 299 8.28 16.79 -2.38
CA PRO A 299 7.69 18.07 -1.98
C PRO A 299 6.17 18.00 -2.12
N ILE A 300 5.46 17.90 -1.01
CA ILE A 300 3.99 17.86 -1.01
C ILE A 300 3.48 19.29 -1.19
N ASN A 301 2.69 19.53 -2.24
CA ASN A 301 1.89 20.75 -2.31
C ASN A 301 0.75 20.66 -1.28
N LEU A 302 0.94 21.29 -0.12
CA LEU A 302 0.02 21.28 1.01
C LEU A 302 -1.35 21.95 0.70
N ASP A 303 -1.48 22.63 -0.44
CA ASP A 303 -2.77 23.17 -0.88
C ASP A 303 -3.69 22.08 -1.51
N MET A 304 -3.23 20.83 -1.68
CA MET A 304 -3.99 19.78 -2.35
C MET A 304 -4.03 18.47 -1.54
N VAL A 305 -5.23 17.90 -1.37
CA VAL A 305 -5.43 16.54 -0.85
C VAL A 305 -5.39 15.56 -2.00
N PHE A 306 -4.56 14.52 -1.89
CA PHE A 306 -4.52 13.42 -2.84
C PHE A 306 -5.31 12.23 -2.28
N HIS A 307 -6.38 11.84 -2.96
CA HIS A 307 -7.08 10.57 -2.70
C HIS A 307 -6.35 9.42 -3.39
N GLN A 308 -6.20 8.25 -2.76
CA GLN A 308 -5.48 7.10 -3.33
C GLN A 308 -6.05 6.62 -4.68
N ARG A 309 -7.37 6.72 -4.88
CA ARG A 309 -8.01 6.44 -6.20
C ARG A 309 -7.77 7.51 -7.29
N GLY A 310 -7.02 8.57 -6.96
CA GLY A 310 -6.57 9.59 -7.90
C GLY A 310 -7.68 10.38 -8.59
N THR A 311 -7.27 11.41 -9.31
CA THR A 311 -8.08 12.20 -10.26
C THR A 311 -8.88 11.38 -11.27
N LYS A 312 -8.63 10.06 -11.36
CA LYS A 312 -9.29 9.13 -12.27
C LYS A 312 -10.81 9.09 -12.05
N LEU A 313 -11.29 9.10 -10.80
CA LEU A 313 -12.75 9.17 -10.51
C LEU A 313 -13.28 10.60 -10.39
N ALA A 314 -12.41 11.60 -10.19
CA ALA A 314 -12.81 13.00 -10.04
C ALA A 314 -13.49 13.56 -11.30
N ASN A 315 -13.12 13.05 -12.48
CA ASN A 315 -13.73 13.42 -13.76
C ASN A 315 -14.88 12.49 -14.19
N ILE A 316 -15.14 11.39 -13.48
CA ILE A 316 -16.17 10.42 -13.86
C ILE A 316 -17.46 10.73 -13.11
N GLY A 317 -18.26 11.63 -13.68
CA GLY A 317 -19.67 11.87 -13.37
C GLY A 317 -20.10 11.72 -11.90
N LYS A 318 -21.34 11.30 -11.69
CA LYS A 318 -21.89 10.93 -10.39
C LYS A 318 -21.30 9.58 -9.98
N GLY A 319 -20.29 9.58 -9.11
CA GLY A 319 -19.85 8.35 -8.45
C GLY A 319 -20.92 7.77 -7.53
N PRO A 320 -20.68 6.58 -6.94
CA PRO A 320 -21.70 5.77 -6.29
C PRO A 320 -22.43 6.48 -5.14
N TRP A 321 -21.77 7.43 -4.45
CA TRP A 321 -22.37 8.21 -3.38
C TRP A 321 -23.50 9.12 -3.87
N TRP A 322 -23.33 9.75 -5.04
CA TRP A 322 -24.32 10.66 -5.62
C TRP A 322 -25.60 9.95 -6.07
N ASN A 323 -25.51 8.65 -6.35
CA ASN A 323 -26.65 7.82 -6.73
C ASN A 323 -27.46 7.32 -5.52
N SER A 324 -26.98 7.58 -4.30
CA SER A 324 -27.74 7.29 -3.07
C SER A 324 -28.76 8.39 -2.78
N ALA A 325 -29.83 8.04 -2.04
CA ALA A 325 -30.85 8.99 -1.60
C ALA A 325 -30.28 10.15 -0.76
N LEU A 326 -29.11 9.97 -0.15
CA LEU A 326 -28.53 10.95 0.78
C LEU A 326 -27.58 11.93 0.09
N GLY A 327 -26.86 11.51 -0.96
CA GLY A 327 -25.76 12.29 -1.51
C GLY A 327 -26.20 13.56 -2.25
N GLU A 328 -27.06 13.38 -3.26
CA GLU A 328 -27.54 14.50 -4.08
C GLU A 328 -28.44 15.45 -3.28
N GLU A 329 -29.28 14.93 -2.40
CA GLU A 329 -30.16 15.73 -1.55
C GLU A 329 -29.37 16.57 -0.54
N ALA A 330 -28.34 15.99 0.11
CA ALA A 330 -27.46 16.74 1.00
C ALA A 330 -26.72 17.88 0.28
N MET A 331 -26.27 17.67 -0.96
CA MET A 331 -25.64 18.74 -1.74
C MET A 331 -26.63 19.81 -2.19
N LYS A 332 -27.86 19.44 -2.58
CA LYS A 332 -28.93 20.42 -2.88
C LYS A 332 -29.24 21.29 -1.65
N ASN A 333 -29.33 20.69 -0.47
CA ASN A 333 -29.52 21.41 0.79
C ASN A 333 -28.33 22.32 1.10
N THR A 334 -27.11 21.85 0.87
CA THR A 334 -25.88 22.65 1.03
C THR A 334 -25.84 23.84 0.07
N ILE A 335 -26.19 23.64 -1.22
CA ILE A 335 -26.29 24.72 -2.21
C ILE A 335 -27.35 25.72 -1.80
N SER A 336 -28.51 25.26 -1.32
CA SER A 336 -29.58 26.12 -0.82
C SER A 336 -29.09 27.00 0.34
N MET A 337 -28.45 26.37 1.33
CA MET A 337 -27.82 27.07 2.46
C MET A 337 -26.75 28.07 2.00
N LEU A 338 -25.89 27.71 1.04
CA LEU A 338 -24.84 28.61 0.53
C LEU A 338 -25.39 29.78 -0.31
N LYS A 339 -26.56 29.62 -0.93
CA LYS A 339 -27.23 30.69 -1.70
C LYS A 339 -28.04 31.63 -0.82
N ASP A 340 -28.44 31.18 0.36
CA ASP A 340 -29.16 31.99 1.33
C ASP A 340 -28.27 33.14 1.83
N LYS A 341 -28.69 34.37 1.53
CA LYS A 341 -27.95 35.59 1.84
C LYS A 341 -27.97 35.93 3.34
N ASP A 342 -28.88 35.33 4.10
CA ASP A 342 -29.04 35.57 5.53
C ASP A 342 -28.09 34.71 6.40
N ASN A 343 -27.40 33.73 5.80
CA ASN A 343 -26.44 32.87 6.51
C ASN A 343 -25.15 33.57 6.96
N GLY A 344 -24.99 34.87 6.69
CA GLY A 344 -23.95 35.71 7.28
C GLY A 344 -22.66 35.81 6.45
N LYS A 345 -21.86 36.85 6.76
CA LYS A 345 -20.66 37.27 5.99
C LYS A 345 -19.61 36.15 5.82
N THR A 346 -19.55 35.21 6.76
CA THR A 346 -18.61 34.09 6.73
C THR A 346 -18.82 33.17 5.54
N TYR A 347 -20.07 32.86 5.16
CA TYR A 347 -20.36 31.99 4.03
C TYR A 347 -20.08 32.68 2.69
N GLN A 348 -20.31 33.99 2.59
CA GLN A 348 -19.96 34.74 1.39
C GLN A 348 -18.46 34.73 1.12
N LYS A 349 -17.65 34.98 2.15
CA LYS A 349 -16.20 34.90 2.04
C LYS A 349 -15.71 33.47 1.72
N LEU A 350 -16.40 32.44 2.23
CA LEU A 350 -16.08 31.03 1.94
C LEU A 350 -16.25 30.76 0.44
N ILE A 351 -17.36 31.23 -0.13
CA ILE A 351 -17.69 31.08 -1.55
C ILE A 351 -16.69 31.85 -2.41
N GLU A 352 -16.31 33.07 -2.03
CA GLU A 352 -15.32 33.87 -2.76
C GLU A 352 -13.93 33.22 -2.79
N GLU A 353 -13.45 32.77 -1.62
CA GLU A 353 -12.14 32.10 -1.52
C GLU A 353 -12.14 30.77 -2.28
N TYR A 354 -13.23 30.01 -2.22
CA TYR A 354 -13.40 28.80 -3.01
C TYR A 354 -13.39 29.09 -4.52
N ARG A 355 -14.13 30.12 -4.97
CA ARG A 355 -14.15 30.55 -6.38
C ARG A 355 -12.75 30.93 -6.87
N ARG A 356 -12.02 31.73 -6.09
CA ARG A 356 -10.66 32.17 -6.41
C ARG A 356 -9.73 30.99 -6.65
N ARG A 357 -9.80 29.95 -5.80
CA ARG A 357 -8.99 28.74 -5.93
C ARG A 357 -9.41 27.86 -7.10
N LEU A 358 -10.71 27.74 -7.38
CA LEU A 358 -11.21 27.03 -8.57
C LEU A 358 -10.70 27.68 -9.87
N LEU A 359 -10.66 29.02 -9.93
CA LEU A 359 -10.13 29.78 -11.08
C LEU A 359 -8.62 29.61 -11.24
N GLN A 360 -7.84 29.74 -10.15
CA GLN A 360 -6.39 29.51 -10.17
C GLN A 360 -6.01 28.12 -10.68
N ARG A 361 -6.89 27.14 -10.44
CA ARG A 361 -6.72 25.75 -10.87
C ARG A 361 -7.32 25.42 -12.23
N LYS A 362 -7.91 26.42 -12.92
CA LYS A 362 -8.58 26.26 -14.21
C LYS A 362 -9.68 25.20 -14.20
N THR A 363 -10.34 24.98 -13.06
CA THR A 363 -11.42 23.98 -12.98
C THR A 363 -12.79 24.54 -13.32
N ILE A 364 -12.94 25.85 -13.13
CA ILE A 364 -14.05 26.63 -13.66
C ILE A 364 -13.49 27.77 -14.54
N SER A 365 -14.26 28.24 -15.51
CA SER A 365 -13.94 29.47 -16.24
C SER A 365 -14.36 30.72 -15.46
N GLU A 366 -13.92 31.91 -15.88
CA GLU A 366 -14.33 33.17 -15.24
C GLU A 366 -15.85 33.41 -15.28
N SER A 367 -16.53 32.87 -16.29
CA SER A 367 -17.99 32.91 -16.44
C SER A 367 -18.73 31.94 -15.53
N GLU A 368 -18.03 31.01 -14.88
CA GLU A 368 -18.62 30.00 -14.00
C GLU A 368 -18.56 30.40 -12.53
N THR A 369 -19.46 29.80 -11.74
CA THR A 369 -19.57 30.06 -10.30
C THR A 369 -19.21 28.82 -9.50
N VAL A 370 -18.97 29.00 -8.21
CA VAL A 370 -18.87 27.90 -7.23
C VAL A 370 -20.07 26.95 -7.33
N PHE A 371 -21.27 27.48 -7.53
CA PHE A 371 -22.48 26.67 -7.62
C PHE A 371 -22.51 25.83 -8.89
N THR A 372 -22.02 26.38 -10.00
CA THR A 372 -21.87 25.63 -11.25
C THR A 372 -21.01 24.40 -11.03
N GLU A 373 -19.92 24.52 -10.27
CA GLU A 373 -19.07 23.37 -9.93
C GLU A 373 -19.79 22.37 -9.02
N LEU A 374 -20.40 22.83 -7.92
CA LEU A 374 -21.11 21.94 -6.98
C LEU A 374 -22.26 21.18 -7.64
N GLN A 375 -22.92 21.78 -8.63
CA GLN A 375 -24.00 21.17 -9.39
C GLN A 375 -23.52 20.13 -10.42
N ARG A 376 -22.23 20.09 -10.75
CA ARG A 376 -21.68 19.02 -11.61
C ARG A 376 -21.69 17.65 -10.90
N MET A 377 -21.85 17.63 -9.56
CA MET A 377 -21.93 16.41 -8.74
C MET A 377 -20.79 15.44 -9.06
N LYS A 378 -19.58 15.99 -9.26
CA LYS A 378 -18.36 15.24 -9.52
C LYS A 378 -17.84 14.63 -8.22
N ASN A 379 -16.95 13.64 -8.30
CA ASN A 379 -16.39 12.96 -7.13
C ASN A 379 -15.28 13.76 -6.42
N TRP A 380 -15.42 15.08 -6.40
CA TRP A 380 -14.59 16.02 -5.66
C TRP A 380 -15.49 17.12 -5.08
N THR A 381 -15.07 17.70 -3.96
CA THR A 381 -15.88 18.54 -3.06
C THR A 381 -15.12 19.80 -2.67
N ILE A 382 -15.80 20.71 -1.97
CA ILE A 382 -15.18 21.91 -1.38
C ILE A 382 -13.97 21.55 -0.50
N SER A 383 -13.98 20.38 0.14
CA SER A 383 -12.87 19.92 0.99
C SER A 383 -11.60 19.51 0.24
N ASP A 384 -11.70 19.29 -1.08
CA ASP A 384 -10.57 18.98 -1.96
C ASP A 384 -9.84 20.26 -2.45
N VAL A 385 -10.40 21.42 -2.13
CA VAL A 385 -9.81 22.74 -2.36
C VAL A 385 -9.72 23.44 -1.01
N ALA A 386 -8.55 23.36 -0.37
CA ALA A 386 -8.33 23.92 0.97
C ALA A 386 -8.84 25.37 1.09
N ILE A 387 -9.70 25.66 2.07
CA ILE A 387 -10.15 27.03 2.38
C ILE A 387 -9.60 27.43 3.75
N ASN A 388 -8.98 28.61 3.83
CA ASN A 388 -8.50 29.16 5.10
C ASN A 388 -9.65 29.87 5.84
N ALA A 389 -10.16 29.24 6.90
CA ALA A 389 -11.31 29.73 7.66
C ALA A 389 -11.05 31.06 8.41
N TYR A 390 -9.79 31.46 8.61
CA TYR A 390 -9.43 32.66 9.39
C TYR A 390 -9.82 33.97 8.69
N GLN A 391 -9.84 34.00 7.36
CA GLN A 391 -10.23 35.19 6.61
C GLN A 391 -11.75 35.46 6.65
N LEU A 392 -12.54 34.49 7.14
CA LEU A 392 -14.00 34.49 7.05
C LEU A 392 -14.73 35.25 8.17
N GLY A 393 -14.06 35.59 9.28
CA GLY A 393 -14.64 36.35 10.41
C GLY A 393 -15.63 35.56 11.30
N PRO A 394 -16.11 36.15 12.41
CA PRO A 394 -16.88 35.46 13.46
C PRO A 394 -18.30 35.01 13.01
N ILE A 395 -18.80 33.91 13.59
CA ILE A 395 -20.04 33.21 13.19
C ILE A 395 -21.08 33.25 14.35
N PRO A 396 -22.41 33.35 14.09
CA PRO A 396 -23.45 33.43 15.14
C PRO A 396 -23.65 32.17 16.01
N GLU A 397 -24.11 32.39 17.24
CA GLU A 397 -24.11 31.45 18.39
C GLU A 397 -24.96 30.17 18.23
N ASN A 398 -26.00 30.15 17.39
CA ASN A 398 -27.00 29.07 17.39
C ASN A 398 -26.80 27.97 16.34
N THR A 399 -25.63 27.90 15.70
CA THR A 399 -25.31 26.73 14.88
C THR A 399 -24.72 25.62 15.74
N ARG A 400 -25.13 24.36 15.51
CA ARG A 400 -24.61 23.10 16.10
C ARG A 400 -23.07 22.91 15.97
N ARG A 401 -22.37 23.94 15.47
CA ARG A 401 -20.93 24.15 15.23
C ARG A 401 -20.08 24.42 16.47
N VAL A 402 -20.65 24.64 17.67
CA VAL A 402 -19.88 25.18 18.80
C VAL A 402 -18.96 24.16 19.52
N GLY A 403 -19.09 22.85 19.28
CA GLY A 403 -18.05 21.89 19.67
C GLY A 403 -16.75 22.04 18.86
N LEU A 404 -16.88 22.47 17.59
CA LEU A 404 -15.82 22.44 16.57
C LEU A 404 -15.09 23.77 16.36
N ASN A 405 -15.40 24.84 17.13
CA ASN A 405 -14.71 26.13 16.97
C ASN A 405 -14.28 26.80 18.28
N LYS A 406 -14.79 26.39 19.45
CA LYS A 406 -14.27 26.90 20.74
C LYS A 406 -12.83 26.42 21.02
N TYR A 407 -12.42 25.32 20.38
CA TYR A 407 -11.12 24.66 20.53
C TYR A 407 -10.20 24.77 19.30
N TYR A 408 -10.61 25.48 18.24
CA TYR A 408 -9.94 25.42 16.92
C TYR A 408 -9.38 26.82 16.57
N ASN A 409 -8.06 27.00 16.76
CA ASN A 409 -7.34 28.25 16.48
C ASN A 409 -6.76 28.29 15.05
N GLU A 410 -6.33 29.50 14.64
CA GLU A 410 -5.46 29.99 13.54
C GLU A 410 -4.62 28.99 12.70
N SER A 411 -4.36 27.77 13.19
CA SER A 411 -3.49 26.76 12.58
C SER A 411 -4.23 25.52 12.03
N MET A 412 -5.57 25.53 11.98
CA MET A 412 -6.37 24.38 11.55
C MET A 412 -7.01 24.56 10.17
N VAL A 413 -6.51 23.82 9.18
CA VAL A 413 -7.15 23.63 7.87
C VAL A 413 -7.97 22.34 7.94
N PHE A 414 -9.28 22.44 7.71
CA PHE A 414 -10.15 21.27 7.62
C PHE A 414 -10.02 20.64 6.23
N MET A 415 -9.45 19.44 6.18
CA MET A 415 -9.52 18.54 5.05
C MET A 415 -10.36 17.34 5.52
N HIS A 416 -11.50 17.13 4.86
CA HIS A 416 -12.52 16.15 5.22
C HIS A 416 -13.34 16.48 6.49
N ALA A 417 -14.49 17.13 6.32
CA ALA A 417 -15.65 16.51 6.96
C ALA A 417 -15.86 15.24 6.17
N ILE A 418 -15.61 14.10 6.82
CA ILE A 418 -16.24 12.81 6.57
C ILE A 418 -17.21 12.93 5.39
N LYS A 419 -16.93 12.26 4.26
CA LYS A 419 -18.02 11.74 3.40
C LYS A 419 -19.10 11.36 4.38
N LEU A 420 -20.17 12.15 4.54
CA LEU A 420 -21.21 11.86 5.51
C LEU A 420 -21.54 10.41 5.24
N SER A 421 -21.17 9.59 6.23
CA SER A 421 -20.85 8.18 6.06
C SER A 421 -21.90 7.59 5.15
N GLY A 422 -21.50 7.12 3.98
CA GLY A 422 -22.32 6.13 3.29
C GLY A 422 -22.55 5.04 4.32
N VAL A 423 -23.79 4.91 4.78
CA VAL A 423 -24.20 3.82 5.66
C VAL A 423 -23.93 2.55 4.87
N ILE A 424 -22.93 1.80 5.31
CA ILE A 424 -22.64 0.47 4.83
C ILE A 424 -22.83 -0.42 6.05
N GLU A 425 -23.96 -1.12 6.10
CA GLU A 425 -24.26 -2.06 7.18
C GLU A 425 -23.45 -3.36 7.06
N LYS A 426 -22.81 -3.61 5.90
CA LYS A 426 -22.09 -4.85 5.61
C LYS A 426 -20.70 -4.59 5.01
N MET A 427 -19.65 -5.14 5.64
CA MET A 427 -18.23 -4.86 5.30
C MET A 427 -17.86 -5.11 3.83
N ASP A 428 -18.59 -5.97 3.14
CA ASP A 428 -18.42 -6.35 1.74
C ASP A 428 -18.69 -5.20 0.73
N GLN A 429 -19.37 -4.12 1.13
CA GLN A 429 -19.58 -2.97 0.22
C GLN A 429 -18.40 -1.99 0.17
N ARG A 430 -17.31 -2.24 0.91
CA ARG A 430 -16.09 -1.40 0.90
C ARG A 430 -15.22 -1.61 -0.35
N TYR A 431 -15.40 -2.75 -1.04
CA TYR A 431 -14.49 -3.23 -2.09
C TYR A 431 -15.17 -3.45 -3.46
N MET A 432 -16.34 -2.87 -3.72
CA MET A 432 -16.91 -2.76 -5.08
C MET A 432 -16.64 -1.40 -5.73
#